data_AF-A0A4R2Z9V3-F1
#
_entry.id   AF-A0A4R2Z9V3-F1
#
_cell.length_a   1.000
_cell.length_b   1.000
_cell.length_c   1.000
_cell.angle_alpha   90.00
_cell.angle_beta   90.00
_cell.angle_gamma   90.00
#
_symmetry.space_group_name_H-M   'P 1'
#
loop_
_entity.id
_entity.type
_entity.pdbx_description
1 polymer ?
#
loop_
_entity_poly.entity_id
_entity_poly.type
_entity_poly.pdbx_seq_one_letter_code
_entity_poly.pdbx_strand_id
1 'polypeptide(L)'
;MVSNEDIIDWYNERFNQPGFFSKKRWPVTINTSLSTGDYVWACETGDDIMKEYFDKFKVDPANFDFEKYWPAEASGFSIFAFCSCGGDYEEPIPLTLQMLADSARAGKWLFD
;
A
#
# COMPACT_ATOMS: atom_id res chain seq x y z
N MET A 1 17.62 4.05 12.16
CA MET A 1 16.48 3.10 12.17
C MET A 1 15.33 3.82 11.51
N VAL A 2 14.59 3.16 10.61
CA VAL A 2 13.45 3.77 9.91
C VAL A 2 12.31 4.01 10.91
N SER A 3 11.80 5.22 10.98
CA SER A 3 10.69 5.60 11.87
C SER A 3 9.36 5.58 11.11
N ASN A 4 8.25 5.56 11.85
CA ASN A 4 6.92 5.61 11.23
C ASN A 4 6.72 6.91 10.42
N GLU A 5 7.31 8.02 10.89
CA GLU A 5 7.27 9.30 10.18
C GLU A 5 8.00 9.24 8.84
N ASP A 6 9.12 8.51 8.74
CA ASP A 6 9.90 8.40 7.51
C ASP A 6 9.10 7.72 6.39
N ILE A 7 8.30 6.70 6.73
CA ILE A 7 7.39 6.02 5.79
C ILE A 7 6.26 6.95 5.36
N ILE A 8 5.62 7.62 6.32
CA ILE A 8 4.50 8.52 6.05
C ILE A 8 4.96 9.71 5.18
N ASP A 9 6.12 10.28 5.48
CA ASP A 9 6.68 11.41 4.74
C ASP A 9 7.02 10.99 3.31
N TRP A 10 7.77 9.91 3.12
CA TRP A 10 8.07 9.38 1.79
C TRP A 10 6.81 9.11 0.97
N TYR A 11 5.80 8.47 1.57
CA TYR A 11 4.56 8.16 0.89
C TYR A 11 3.81 9.44 0.48
N ASN A 12 3.77 10.45 1.36
CA ASN A 12 3.17 11.74 1.05
C ASN A 12 3.91 12.51 -0.04
N GLU A 13 5.23 12.43 -0.05
CA GLU A 13 6.06 13.08 -1.05
C GLU A 13 5.93 12.46 -2.44
N ARG A 14 5.69 11.14 -2.53
CA ARG A 14 5.71 10.41 -3.80
C ARG A 14 4.32 10.09 -4.34
N PHE A 15 3.39 9.69 -3.48
CA PHE A 15 2.11 9.13 -3.89
C PHE A 15 0.89 9.94 -3.41
N ASN A 16 0.99 10.68 -2.30
CA ASN A 16 -0.08 11.57 -1.81
C ASN A 16 0.28 13.07 -1.96
N GLN A 17 0.80 13.42 -3.14
CA GLN A 17 1.07 14.81 -3.49
C GLN A 17 -0.25 15.60 -3.65
N PRO A 18 -0.31 16.85 -3.15
CA PRO A 18 -1.49 17.67 -3.33
C PRO A 18 -1.66 18.02 -4.81
N GLY A 19 -2.89 17.93 -5.31
CA GLY A 19 -3.18 18.27 -6.69
C GLY A 19 -2.81 19.73 -7.01
N PHE A 20 -2.42 20.00 -8.26
CA PHE A 20 -1.98 21.32 -8.70
C PHE A 20 -2.96 22.46 -8.33
N PHE A 21 -4.27 22.16 -8.35
CA PHE A 21 -5.33 23.11 -8.00
C PHE A 21 -5.84 23.00 -6.55
N SER A 22 -5.50 21.95 -5.81
CA SER A 22 -5.98 21.72 -4.44
C SER A 22 -4.83 21.39 -3.52
N LYS A 23 -4.56 22.29 -2.57
CA LYS A 23 -3.52 22.11 -1.54
C LYS A 23 -3.87 21.05 -0.48
N LYS A 24 -5.05 20.42 -0.58
CA LYS A 24 -5.49 19.42 0.39
C LYS A 24 -4.86 18.07 0.05
N ARG A 25 -4.01 17.58 0.96
CA ARG A 25 -3.57 16.20 0.99
C ARG A 25 -4.57 15.37 1.79
N TRP A 26 -4.66 14.08 1.47
CA TRP A 26 -5.39 13.18 2.34
C TRP A 26 -4.64 13.02 3.67
N PRO A 27 -5.34 12.99 4.82
CA PRO A 27 -4.72 12.76 6.11
C PRO A 27 -4.33 11.28 6.23
N VAL A 28 -3.11 10.96 5.79
CA VAL A 28 -2.55 9.61 5.87
C VAL A 28 -1.97 9.37 7.27
N THR A 29 -2.24 8.20 7.83
CA THR A 29 -1.71 7.76 9.13
C THR A 29 -1.00 6.43 8.99
N ILE A 30 -0.26 6.00 10.01
CA ILE A 30 0.45 4.71 9.96
C ILE A 30 -0.49 3.51 9.80
N ASN A 31 -1.74 3.63 10.25
CA ASN A 31 -2.76 2.58 10.14
C ASN A 31 -3.52 2.64 8.79
N THR A 32 -3.18 3.58 7.91
CA THR A 32 -3.83 3.68 6.60
C THR A 32 -3.45 2.46 5.75
N SER A 33 -4.47 1.77 5.25
CA SER A 33 -4.34 0.66 4.30
C SER A 33 -4.27 1.20 2.87
N LEU A 34 -3.45 0.57 2.03
CA LEU A 34 -3.21 0.90 0.63
C LEU A 34 -4.02 0.01 -0.32
N SER A 35 -4.34 -1.22 0.12
CA SER A 35 -5.07 -2.21 -0.67
C SER A 35 -6.55 -2.28 -0.33
N THR A 36 -6.95 -1.83 0.86
CA THR A 36 -8.33 -1.95 1.37
C THR A 36 -8.80 -0.68 2.09
N GLY A 37 -10.12 -0.53 2.27
CA GLY A 37 -10.74 0.60 2.99
C GLY A 37 -11.13 1.77 2.08
N ASP A 38 -11.16 2.99 2.63
CA ASP A 38 -11.58 4.20 1.91
C ASP A 38 -10.53 4.70 0.89
N TYR A 39 -9.28 4.23 0.97
CA TYR A 39 -8.17 4.74 0.17
C TYR A 39 -7.39 3.61 -0.50
N VAL A 40 -8.02 3.01 -1.51
CA VAL A 40 -7.47 1.88 -2.27
C VAL A 40 -6.74 2.38 -3.51
N TRP A 41 -5.50 1.93 -3.69
CA TRP A 41 -4.77 2.12 -4.93
C TRP A 41 -5.07 1.02 -5.94
N ALA A 42 -5.01 1.40 -7.22
CA ALA A 42 -4.98 0.44 -8.31
C ALA A 42 -3.74 -0.46 -8.20
N CYS A 43 -3.84 -1.70 -8.67
CA CYS A 43 -2.74 -2.66 -8.62
C CYS A 43 -1.46 -2.14 -9.28
N GLU A 44 -1.58 -1.41 -10.40
CA GLU A 44 -0.45 -0.79 -11.10
C GLU A 44 0.29 0.21 -10.20
N THR A 45 -0.44 1.05 -9.46
CA THR A 45 0.17 1.98 -8.50
C THR A 45 0.69 1.26 -7.27
N GLY A 46 -0.01 0.21 -6.80
CA GLY A 46 0.44 -0.63 -5.69
C GLY A 46 1.79 -1.30 -5.95
N ASP A 47 1.99 -1.85 -7.14
CA ASP A 47 3.27 -2.44 -7.55
C ASP A 47 4.40 -1.40 -7.54
N ASP A 48 4.15 -0.21 -8.10
CA ASP A 48 5.13 0.88 -8.13
C ASP A 48 5.49 1.37 -6.71
N ILE A 49 4.50 1.53 -5.83
CA ILE A 49 4.69 1.88 -4.41
C ILE A 49 5.60 0.85 -3.74
N MET A 50 5.30 -0.45 -3.90
CA MET A 50 6.06 -1.51 -3.23
C MET A 50 7.48 -1.64 -3.78
N LYS A 51 7.63 -1.55 -5.11
CA LYS A 51 8.93 -1.57 -5.77
C LYS A 51 9.83 -0.43 -5.30
N GLU A 52 9.31 0.79 -5.27
CA GLU A 52 10.06 1.95 -4.78
C GLU A 52 10.36 1.82 -3.28
N TYR A 53 9.42 1.32 -2.49
CA TYR A 53 9.61 1.06 -1.07
C TYR A 53 10.77 0.08 -0.83
N PHE A 54 10.79 -1.07 -1.50
CA PHE A 54 11.85 -2.07 -1.34
C PHE A 54 13.22 -1.51 -1.72
N ASP A 55 13.30 -0.73 -2.81
CA ASP A 55 14.55 -0.10 -3.21
C ASP A 55 14.99 1.01 -2.24
N LYS A 56 14.08 1.89 -1.82
CA LYS A 56 14.40 3.05 -0.98
C LYS A 56 14.82 2.63 0.44
N PHE A 57 14.07 1.70 1.04
CA PHE A 57 14.30 1.27 2.43
C PHE A 57 15.19 0.02 2.53
N LYS A 58 15.67 -0.50 1.38
CA LYS A 58 16.55 -1.69 1.30
C LYS A 58 15.96 -2.88 2.07
N VAL A 59 14.67 -3.10 1.84
CA VAL A 59 13.91 -4.18 2.47
C VAL A 59 13.94 -5.38 1.55
N ASP A 60 14.33 -6.54 2.08
CA ASP A 60 14.32 -7.78 1.35
C ASP A 60 12.88 -8.24 1.04
N PRO A 61 12.50 -8.42 -0.24
CA PRO A 61 11.15 -8.80 -0.64
C PRO A 61 10.91 -10.31 -0.68
N ALA A 62 11.82 -11.17 -0.19
CA ALA A 62 11.78 -12.62 -0.47
C ALA A 62 10.49 -13.35 -0.04
N ASN A 63 9.71 -12.78 0.89
CA ASN A 63 8.41 -13.33 1.33
C ASN A 63 7.23 -12.41 0.99
N PHE A 64 7.44 -11.38 0.16
CA PHE A 64 6.36 -10.50 -0.24
C PHE A 64 5.57 -11.13 -1.39
N ASP A 65 4.28 -11.33 -1.16
CA ASP A 65 3.34 -11.80 -2.16
C ASP A 65 2.33 -10.70 -2.46
N PHE A 66 2.38 -10.18 -3.68
CA PHE A 66 1.50 -9.09 -4.12
C PHE A 66 0.03 -9.54 -4.24
N GLU A 67 -0.21 -10.79 -4.63
CA GLU A 67 -1.56 -11.31 -4.87
C GLU A 67 -2.37 -11.43 -3.58
N LYS A 68 -1.69 -11.58 -2.43
CA LYS A 68 -2.33 -11.55 -1.10
C LYS A 68 -2.95 -10.19 -0.76
N TYR A 69 -2.39 -9.11 -1.29
CA TYR A 69 -2.85 -7.74 -1.07
C TYR A 69 -3.74 -7.23 -2.21
N TRP A 70 -3.46 -7.65 -3.44
CA TRP A 70 -4.24 -7.32 -4.65
C TRP A 70 -4.58 -8.60 -5.43
N PRO A 71 -5.62 -9.34 -5.04
CA PRO A 71 -6.00 -10.57 -5.72
C PRO A 71 -6.44 -10.29 -7.17
N ALA A 72 -5.93 -11.09 -8.12
CA ALA A 72 -6.16 -10.90 -9.56
C ALA A 72 -7.65 -11.01 -9.96
N GLU A 73 -8.45 -11.77 -9.20
CA GLU A 73 -9.90 -11.87 -9.43
C GLU A 73 -10.66 -10.60 -9.02
N ALA A 74 -10.03 -9.71 -8.23
CA ALA A 74 -10.50 -8.35 -7.98
C ALA A 74 -9.95 -7.33 -9.00
N SER A 75 -8.94 -7.71 -9.80
CA SER A 75 -8.22 -6.82 -10.72
C SER A 75 -8.74 -6.84 -12.17
N GLY A 76 -9.98 -7.30 -12.38
CA GLY A 76 -10.56 -7.45 -13.71
C GLY A 76 -10.76 -6.14 -14.49
N PHE A 77 -10.86 -5.00 -13.81
CA PHE A 77 -10.78 -3.67 -14.42
C PHE A 77 -10.72 -2.63 -13.30
N SER A 78 -9.91 -1.60 -13.50
CA SER A 78 -10.22 -0.21 -13.18
C SER A 78 -11.60 0.02 -12.52
N ILE A 79 -11.66 0.86 -11.48
CA ILE A 79 -12.88 1.43 -10.87
C ILE A 79 -13.88 0.49 -10.12
N PHE A 80 -13.68 -0.84 -10.04
CA PHE A 80 -14.70 -1.76 -9.47
C PHE A 80 -14.60 -2.16 -7.99
N ALA A 81 -13.55 -1.80 -7.24
CA ALA A 81 -13.52 -2.04 -5.79
C ALA A 81 -14.56 -1.20 -4.99
N PHE A 82 -15.32 -0.32 -5.67
CA PHE A 82 -16.48 0.37 -5.08
C PHE A 82 -17.77 -0.47 -5.03
N CYS A 83 -17.79 -1.67 -5.62
CA CYS A 83 -18.93 -2.56 -5.55
C CYS A 83 -18.55 -3.79 -4.74
N SER A 84 -18.90 -3.78 -3.44
CA SER A 84 -19.12 -5.00 -2.67
C SER A 84 -19.99 -5.95 -3.48
N CYS A 85 -19.40 -7.00 -4.04
CA CYS A 85 -20.17 -8.11 -4.59
C CYS A 85 -19.86 -9.33 -3.73
N GLY A 86 -20.92 -9.90 -3.14
CA GLY A 86 -20.89 -11.08 -2.31
C GLY A 86 -20.72 -12.33 -3.17
N GLY A 87 -19.57 -12.95 -3.01
CA GLY A 87 -19.19 -14.29 -3.44
C GLY A 87 -18.11 -14.75 -2.47
N ASP A 88 -17.76 -16.03 -2.49
CA ASP A 88 -16.70 -16.63 -1.67
C ASP A 88 -15.32 -16.08 -2.06
N TYR A 89 -15.12 -14.78 -1.89
CA TYR A 89 -13.87 -14.05 -2.12
C TYR A 89 -13.03 -14.18 -0.86
N GLU A 90 -11.79 -14.64 -0.98
CA GLU A 90 -10.82 -14.43 0.09
C GLU A 90 -10.61 -12.91 0.25
N GLU A 91 -10.94 -12.39 1.42
CA GLU A 91 -10.84 -10.95 1.68
C GLU A 91 -9.37 -10.52 1.54
N PRO A 92 -9.06 -9.49 0.71
CA PRO A 92 -7.69 -9.03 0.55
C PRO A 92 -7.11 -8.58 1.88
N ILE A 93 -5.88 -9.00 2.18
CA ILE A 93 -5.21 -8.60 3.41
C ILE A 93 -4.92 -7.08 3.31
N PRO A 94 -5.20 -6.29 4.38
CA PRO A 94 -4.89 -4.87 4.37
C PRO A 94 -3.37 -4.65 4.35
N LEU A 95 -2.85 -4.02 3.31
CA LEU A 95 -1.46 -3.56 3.26
C LEU A 95 -1.36 -2.18 3.90
N THR A 96 -0.95 -2.11 5.17
CA THR A 96 -0.86 -0.83 5.89
C THR A 96 0.53 -0.22 5.87
N LEU A 97 0.62 1.11 6.02
CA LEU A 97 1.91 1.79 6.18
C LEU A 97 2.66 1.31 7.43
N GLN A 98 1.96 0.80 8.45
CA GLN A 98 2.56 0.17 9.61
C GLN A 98 3.38 -1.07 9.21
N MET A 99 2.83 -1.92 8.34
CA MET A 99 3.54 -3.11 7.85
C MET A 99 4.82 -2.73 7.08
N LEU A 100 4.77 -1.63 6.33
CA LEU A 100 5.96 -1.05 5.70
C LEU A 100 6.96 -0.59 6.77
N ALA A 101 6.53 0.14 7.80
CA ALA A 101 7.45 0.60 8.84
C ALA A 101 8.07 -0.54 9.67
N ASP A 102 7.30 -1.59 10.00
CA ASP A 102 7.81 -2.78 10.69
C ASP A 102 8.83 -3.54 9.83
N SER A 103 8.52 -3.74 8.54
CA SER A 103 9.40 -4.44 7.61
C SER A 103 10.68 -3.62 7.30
N ALA A 104 10.57 -2.30 7.19
CA ALA A 104 11.71 -1.40 7.01
C ALA A 104 12.64 -1.38 8.22
N ARG A 105 12.09 -1.46 9.44
CA ARG A 105 12.89 -1.61 10.66
C ARG A 105 13.61 -2.95 10.72
N ALA A 106 12.99 -4.02 10.23
CA ALA A 106 13.59 -5.35 10.19
C ALA A 106 14.55 -5.56 9.00
N GLY A 107 14.49 -4.72 7.97
CA GLY A 107 15.25 -4.88 6.72
C GLY A 107 14.76 -6.04 5.83
N LYS A 108 13.60 -6.61 6.14
CA LYS A 108 12.97 -7.70 5.40
C LYS A 108 11.46 -7.65 5.54
N TRP A 109 10.75 -8.18 4.57
CA TRP A 109 9.30 -8.34 4.67
C TRP A 109 8.94 -9.33 5.79
N LEU A 110 8.06 -8.91 6.71
CA LEU A 110 7.70 -9.68 7.91
C LEU A 110 6.35 -10.40 7.81
N PHE A 111 5.56 -10.13 6.78
CA PHE A 111 4.17 -10.55 6.70
C PHE A 111 4.00 -11.56 5.56
N ASP A 112 3.91 -12.84 5.90
CA ASP A 112 3.50 -13.91 4.98
C ASP A 112 1.99 -14.16 5.12
#